data_AF-A0A255RIL0-F1
#
_entry.id   AF-A0A255RIL0-F1
#
_cell.length_a   1.000
_cell.length_b   1.000
_cell.length_c   1.000
_cell.angle_alpha   90.00
_cell.angle_beta   90.00
_cell.angle_gamma   90.00
#
_symmetry.space_group_name_H-M   'P 1'
#
loop_
_entity.id
_entity.type
_entity.pdbx_description
1 polymer ?
#
loop_
_entity_poly.entity_id
_entity_poly.type
_entity_poly.pdbx_seq_one_letter_code
_entity_poly.pdbx_strand_id
1 'polypeptide(L)'
;MANFKLFDPMTMDSNTLPNVAGNYVFLLRKGSQLPKVDIEPKIPEVTLDGNTYQAIYTGIASENLRQRVYRTHFVGNNASRSTLRKSIGSLIGYDLIPRKEGDFKHKKFKPADEEKLTEWMMSNLLLAFVENADPEPLEEKLIAELNPPLNLDKNTNMVNKEFRALLSKLRCRPVIGSAEHFTSSMKTTIKKTIPTQSCYPINGGKMVKIIRRNVNFNRETNNFRCKFNNSSTFDILRVECSYNGETKVYEIESKNLTGRESITFYAYQNSESFTIAWQKAVADYIKEIKL
;
A
#
# COMPACT_ATOMS: atom_id res chain seq x y z
N MET A 1 -0.09 16.65 -30.05
CA MET A 1 -1.01 15.57 -29.61
C MET A 1 -2.35 15.71 -30.33
N ALA A 2 -2.40 15.38 -31.62
CA ALA A 2 -3.66 15.47 -32.37
C ALA A 2 -4.66 14.41 -31.86
N ASN A 3 -5.95 14.74 -31.80
CA ASN A 3 -7.07 13.87 -31.38
C ASN A 3 -7.13 13.46 -29.90
N PHE A 4 -6.23 13.98 -29.07
CA PHE A 4 -6.36 13.81 -27.63
C PHE A 4 -7.51 14.69 -27.10
N LYS A 5 -8.26 14.17 -26.14
CA LYS A 5 -9.29 14.88 -25.39
C LYS A 5 -8.77 15.20 -24.01
N LEU A 6 -9.04 16.39 -23.50
CA LEU A 6 -8.70 16.77 -22.13
C LEU A 6 -9.78 16.26 -21.16
N PHE A 7 -9.35 15.76 -20.00
CA PHE A 7 -10.18 15.38 -18.87
C PHE A 7 -9.63 16.03 -17.60
N ASP A 8 -10.50 16.79 -16.93
CA ASP A 8 -10.24 17.38 -15.63
C ASP A 8 -10.95 16.59 -14.53
N PRO A 9 -10.21 15.86 -13.66
CA PRO A 9 -10.81 15.03 -12.61
C PRO A 9 -11.58 15.82 -11.54
N MET A 10 -11.39 17.14 -11.45
CA MET A 10 -12.06 17.99 -10.46
C MET A 10 -13.43 18.49 -10.92
N THR A 11 -13.62 18.63 -12.24
CA THR A 11 -14.78 19.34 -12.80
C THR A 11 -15.59 18.49 -13.77
N MET A 12 -15.01 17.44 -14.34
CA MET A 12 -15.66 16.61 -15.35
C MET A 12 -16.14 15.28 -14.75
N ASP A 13 -17.30 14.84 -15.22
CA ASP A 13 -17.86 13.55 -14.82
C ASP A 13 -17.00 12.39 -15.32
N SER A 14 -16.79 11.37 -14.48
CA SER A 14 -15.97 10.22 -14.84
C SER A 14 -16.45 9.47 -16.10
N ASN A 15 -17.74 9.61 -16.48
CA ASN A 15 -18.30 9.04 -17.69
C ASN A 15 -17.80 9.71 -18.97
N THR A 16 -17.17 10.89 -18.89
CA THR A 16 -16.46 11.48 -20.03
C THR A 16 -15.29 10.61 -20.48
N LEU A 17 -14.71 9.80 -19.59
CA LEU A 17 -13.75 8.77 -19.97
C LEU A 17 -14.50 7.56 -20.54
N PRO A 18 -14.17 7.10 -21.76
CA PRO A 18 -14.88 6.00 -22.39
C PRO A 18 -14.49 4.65 -21.77
N ASN A 19 -15.38 3.67 -21.91
CA ASN A 19 -15.15 2.29 -21.47
C ASN A 19 -14.51 1.44 -22.59
N VAL A 20 -13.49 1.99 -23.25
CA VAL A 20 -12.75 1.33 -24.34
C VAL A 20 -11.25 1.43 -24.10
N ALA A 21 -10.48 0.65 -24.88
CA ALA A 21 -9.02 0.71 -24.87
C ALA A 21 -8.50 2.08 -25.33
N GLY A 22 -7.32 2.47 -24.87
CA GLY A 22 -6.72 3.70 -25.31
C GLY A 22 -5.42 4.08 -24.63
N ASN A 23 -4.91 5.25 -25.02
CA ASN A 23 -3.70 5.86 -24.49
C ASN A 23 -4.05 7.09 -23.66
N TYR A 24 -3.20 7.39 -22.69
CA TYR A 24 -3.35 8.61 -21.90
C TYR A 24 -2.00 9.20 -21.50
N VAL A 25 -1.99 10.52 -21.35
CA VAL A 25 -0.88 11.32 -20.86
C VAL A 25 -1.37 12.13 -19.67
N PHE A 26 -0.69 12.01 -18.54
CA PHE A 26 -0.90 12.88 -17.40
C PHE A 26 -0.12 14.18 -17.58
N LEU A 27 -0.84 15.27 -17.38
CA LEU A 27 -0.37 16.64 -17.55
C LEU A 27 -0.40 17.36 -16.20
N LEU A 28 0.54 18.27 -15.96
CA LEU A 28 0.41 19.21 -14.84
C LEU A 28 -0.63 20.28 -15.19
N ARG A 29 -1.54 20.55 -14.26
CA ARG A 29 -2.41 21.71 -14.30
C ARG A 29 -1.56 22.98 -14.26
N LYS A 30 -2.00 24.03 -14.95
CA LYS A 30 -1.31 25.33 -14.94
C LYS A 30 -1.04 25.81 -13.50
N GLY A 31 0.21 26.15 -13.21
CA GLY A 31 0.67 26.58 -11.88
C GLY A 31 1.00 25.45 -10.90
N SER A 32 0.70 24.19 -11.25
CA SER A 32 1.13 23.02 -10.47
C SER A 32 2.56 22.61 -10.85
N GLN A 33 3.24 21.97 -9.91
CA GLN A 33 4.61 21.46 -10.08
C GLN A 33 4.70 20.05 -9.51
N LEU A 34 5.62 19.24 -10.01
CA LEU A 34 5.96 17.98 -9.35
C LEU A 34 6.52 18.25 -7.94
N PRO A 35 6.35 17.32 -6.98
CA PRO A 35 6.97 17.46 -5.67
C PRO A 35 8.48 17.61 -5.81
N LYS A 36 9.05 18.58 -5.09
CA LYS A 36 10.46 18.96 -5.19
C LYS A 36 11.37 17.91 -4.56
N VAL A 37 12.46 17.59 -5.26
CA VAL A 37 13.53 16.67 -4.84
C VAL A 37 14.87 17.22 -5.33
N ASP A 38 15.97 16.62 -4.90
CA ASP A 38 17.35 17.10 -5.17
C ASP A 38 17.71 17.24 -6.66
N ILE A 39 17.05 16.48 -7.53
CA ILE A 39 17.26 16.53 -8.98
C ILE A 39 15.94 16.93 -9.63
N GLU A 40 15.91 18.08 -10.29
CA GLU A 40 14.73 18.53 -11.03
C GLU A 40 14.66 17.85 -12.42
N PRO A 41 13.52 17.26 -12.80
CA PRO A 41 13.37 16.68 -14.13
C PRO A 41 13.16 17.76 -15.20
N LYS A 42 13.68 17.52 -16.40
CA LYS A 42 13.24 18.28 -17.58
C LYS A 42 11.90 17.72 -18.04
N ILE A 43 10.83 18.48 -17.84
CA ILE A 43 9.47 18.07 -18.22
C ILE A 43 9.16 18.59 -19.63
N PRO A 44 8.76 17.72 -20.58
CA PRO A 44 8.36 18.16 -21.91
C PRO A 44 7.08 19.01 -21.88
N GLU A 45 7.01 19.98 -22.78
CA GLU A 45 5.79 20.74 -23.03
C GLU A 45 5.01 20.16 -24.21
N VAL A 46 3.69 20.20 -24.11
CA VAL A 46 2.76 19.73 -25.13
C VAL A 46 1.61 20.70 -25.29
N THR A 47 1.23 20.97 -26.54
CA THR A 47 0.07 21.81 -26.85
C THR A 47 -1.17 20.94 -27.07
N LEU A 48 -2.27 21.31 -26.43
CA LEU A 48 -3.60 20.73 -26.62
C LEU A 48 -4.65 21.85 -26.55
N ASP A 49 -5.54 21.91 -27.53
CA ASP A 49 -6.61 22.92 -27.61
C ASP A 49 -6.10 24.36 -27.41
N GLY A 50 -4.97 24.70 -28.04
CA GLY A 50 -4.34 26.03 -27.93
C GLY A 50 -3.65 26.33 -26.60
N ASN A 51 -3.63 25.39 -25.66
CA ASN A 51 -3.01 25.54 -24.35
C ASN A 51 -1.75 24.68 -24.23
N THR A 52 -0.73 25.18 -23.54
CA THR A 52 0.52 24.45 -23.27
C THR A 52 0.46 23.82 -21.88
N TYR A 53 0.84 22.54 -21.82
CA TYR A 53 0.89 21.74 -20.60
C TYR A 53 2.23 21.03 -20.48
N GLN A 54 2.59 20.61 -19.25
CA GLN A 54 3.77 19.81 -19.01
C GLN A 54 3.40 18.34 -18.86
N ALA A 55 3.94 17.46 -19.71
CA ALA A 55 3.61 16.03 -19.72
C ALA A 55 4.56 15.22 -18.81
N ILE A 56 4.01 14.62 -17.76
CA ILE A 56 4.80 13.98 -16.70
C ILE A 56 4.85 12.45 -16.81
N TYR A 57 3.84 11.85 -17.42
CA TYR A 57 3.69 10.40 -17.53
C TYR A 57 2.75 10.03 -18.69
N THR A 58 3.03 8.94 -19.38
CA THR A 58 2.12 8.33 -20.37
C THR A 58 1.90 6.85 -20.08
N GLY A 59 0.75 6.32 -20.46
CA GLY A 59 0.47 4.90 -20.33
C GLY A 59 -0.71 4.42 -21.18
N ILE A 60 -0.94 3.11 -21.12
CA ILE A 60 -2.06 2.44 -21.80
C ILE A 60 -3.17 2.02 -20.85
N ALA A 61 -4.38 1.91 -21.41
CA ALA A 61 -5.49 1.15 -20.90
C ALA A 61 -5.87 0.10 -21.95
N SER A 62 -5.60 -1.18 -21.69
CA SER A 62 -5.81 -2.25 -22.67
C SER A 62 -7.27 -2.53 -23.02
N GLU A 63 -8.20 -2.17 -22.13
CA GLU A 63 -9.63 -2.48 -22.30
C GLU A 63 -10.54 -1.31 -21.95
N ASN A 64 -10.21 -0.55 -20.90
CA ASN A 64 -11.13 0.45 -20.35
C ASN A 64 -10.37 1.64 -19.75
N LEU A 65 -10.38 2.76 -20.48
CA LEU A 65 -9.79 4.04 -20.07
C LEU A 65 -10.37 4.54 -18.74
N ARG A 66 -11.69 4.50 -18.55
CA ARG A 66 -12.34 4.93 -17.29
C ARG A 66 -11.85 4.12 -16.08
N GLN A 67 -11.79 2.79 -16.22
CA GLN A 67 -11.34 1.89 -15.16
C GLN A 67 -9.85 2.11 -14.84
N ARG A 68 -9.02 2.24 -15.87
CA ARG A 68 -7.58 2.41 -15.69
C ARG A 68 -7.25 3.79 -15.12
N VAL A 69 -7.83 4.84 -15.67
CA VAL A 69 -7.47 6.21 -15.29
C VAL A 69 -8.22 6.65 -14.05
N TYR A 70 -9.54 6.72 -14.10
CA TYR A 70 -10.31 7.26 -12.99
C TYR A 70 -10.23 6.33 -11.77
N ARG A 71 -10.65 5.07 -11.92
CA ARG A 71 -10.78 4.13 -10.79
C ARG A 71 -9.45 3.61 -10.25
N THR A 72 -8.39 3.57 -11.05
CA THR A 72 -7.08 3.06 -10.59
C THR A 72 -6.09 4.18 -10.27
N HIS A 73 -5.97 5.20 -11.12
CA HIS A 73 -5.00 6.29 -10.89
C HIS A 73 -5.54 7.38 -9.98
N PHE A 74 -6.72 7.94 -10.27
CA PHE A 74 -7.28 9.05 -9.50
C PHE A 74 -7.84 8.59 -8.14
N VAL A 75 -8.90 7.77 -8.13
CA VAL A 75 -9.64 7.47 -6.87
C VAL A 75 -9.30 6.13 -6.23
N GLY A 76 -8.39 5.35 -6.82
CA GLY A 76 -8.16 3.96 -6.44
C GLY A 76 -7.44 3.74 -5.10
N ASN A 77 -6.88 4.80 -4.50
CA ASN A 77 -6.14 4.77 -3.22
C ASN A 77 -5.16 3.58 -3.08
N ASN A 78 -4.50 3.21 -4.18
CA ASN A 78 -3.66 2.02 -4.21
C ASN A 78 -2.53 2.13 -5.23
N ALA A 79 -1.38 2.62 -4.77
CA ALA A 79 -0.16 2.71 -5.55
C ALA A 79 0.41 1.35 -5.99
N SER A 80 -0.02 0.24 -5.39
CA SER A 80 0.42 -1.10 -5.82
C SER A 80 -0.04 -1.47 -7.23
N ARG A 81 -1.04 -0.77 -7.75
CA ARG A 81 -1.62 -0.97 -9.10
C ARG A 81 -1.36 0.22 -10.03
N SER A 82 -0.61 1.22 -9.57
CA SER A 82 -0.33 2.43 -10.33
C SER A 82 1.13 2.84 -10.17
N THR A 83 1.88 2.68 -11.26
CA THR A 83 3.26 3.18 -11.40
C THR A 83 3.34 4.69 -11.21
N LEU A 84 2.37 5.44 -11.75
CA LEU A 84 2.24 6.88 -11.55
C LEU A 84 2.09 7.26 -10.08
N ARG A 85 1.08 6.72 -9.39
CA ARG A 85 0.86 6.96 -7.94
C ARG A 85 2.12 6.63 -7.15
N LYS A 86 2.71 5.46 -7.41
CA LYS A 86 3.96 5.04 -6.75
C LYS A 86 5.09 6.04 -6.98
N SER A 87 5.17 6.66 -8.16
CA SER A 87 6.20 7.66 -8.45
C SER A 87 5.94 8.97 -7.72
N ILE A 88 4.72 9.52 -7.81
CA ILE A 88 4.36 10.79 -7.16
C ILE A 88 4.45 10.68 -5.63
N GLY A 89 3.86 9.65 -5.02
CA GLY A 89 3.94 9.48 -3.57
C GLY A 89 5.37 9.29 -3.07
N SER A 90 6.24 8.64 -3.84
CA SER A 90 7.67 8.55 -3.52
C SER A 90 8.41 9.89 -3.65
N LEU A 91 8.02 10.76 -4.58
CA LEU A 91 8.55 12.13 -4.66
C LEU A 91 8.10 12.99 -3.49
N ILE A 92 6.85 12.83 -3.02
CA ILE A 92 6.36 13.50 -1.79
C ILE A 92 7.11 13.00 -0.55
N GLY A 93 7.58 11.74 -0.58
CA GLY A 93 8.32 11.11 0.52
C GLY A 93 7.49 10.14 1.36
N TYR A 94 6.35 9.67 0.85
CA TYR A 94 5.51 8.69 1.53
C TYR A 94 6.16 7.31 1.60
N ASP A 95 5.89 6.61 2.70
CA ASP A 95 6.44 5.30 2.99
C ASP A 95 5.66 4.18 2.29
N LEU A 96 6.38 3.29 1.61
CA LEU A 96 5.80 2.12 0.98
C LEU A 96 5.68 0.95 1.97
N ILE A 97 4.46 0.45 2.12
CA ILE A 97 4.15 -0.77 2.89
C ILE A 97 3.78 -1.93 1.95
N PRO A 98 4.06 -3.19 2.33
CA PRO A 98 3.55 -4.35 1.62
C PRO A 98 2.03 -4.27 1.45
N ARG A 99 1.51 -4.66 0.27
CA ARG A 99 0.07 -4.68 0.02
C ARG A 99 -0.66 -5.64 0.96
N LYS A 100 -0.03 -6.77 1.25
CA LYS A 100 -0.45 -7.79 2.21
C LYS A 100 0.81 -8.35 2.87
N GLU A 101 0.65 -8.99 4.02
CA GLU A 101 1.74 -9.66 4.72
C GLU A 101 2.43 -10.68 3.79
N GLY A 102 3.76 -10.64 3.73
CA GLY A 102 4.55 -11.47 2.81
C GLY A 102 4.56 -11.05 1.34
N ASP A 103 3.88 -9.96 0.94
CA ASP A 103 3.97 -9.42 -0.42
C ASP A 103 5.17 -8.50 -0.57
N PHE A 104 6.28 -9.07 -1.02
CA PHE A 104 7.50 -8.32 -1.30
C PHE A 104 7.46 -7.60 -2.67
N LYS A 105 6.53 -7.96 -3.55
CA LYS A 105 6.45 -7.47 -4.94
C LYS A 105 5.58 -6.23 -5.05
N HIS A 106 4.38 -6.27 -4.47
CA HIS A 106 3.42 -5.18 -4.56
C HIS A 106 3.39 -4.39 -3.26
N LYS A 107 3.80 -3.12 -3.36
CA LYS A 107 3.78 -2.16 -2.26
C LYS A 107 2.82 -1.02 -2.57
N LYS A 108 2.15 -0.49 -1.54
CA LYS A 108 1.28 0.69 -1.58
C LYS A 108 1.70 1.67 -0.48
N PHE A 109 1.14 2.87 -0.45
CA PHE A 109 1.37 3.77 0.68
C PHE A 109 0.44 3.42 1.85
N LYS A 110 0.69 4.01 3.02
CA LYS A 110 -0.23 3.94 4.16
C LYS A 110 -1.59 4.55 3.74
N PRO A 111 -2.73 4.07 4.29
CA PRO A 111 -4.04 4.55 3.86
C PRO A 111 -4.20 6.09 3.86
N ALA A 112 -3.78 6.76 4.93
CA ALA A 112 -3.82 8.23 5.03
C ALA A 112 -2.94 8.92 3.97
N ASP A 113 -1.81 8.32 3.59
CA ASP A 113 -0.93 8.86 2.55
C ASP A 113 -1.52 8.62 1.15
N GLU A 114 -2.23 7.51 0.93
CA GLU A 114 -2.97 7.25 -0.32
C GLU A 114 -4.11 8.25 -0.53
N GLU A 115 -4.81 8.65 0.54
CA GLU A 115 -5.87 9.66 0.50
C GLU A 115 -5.31 11.03 0.13
N LYS A 116 -4.26 11.49 0.85
CA LYS A 116 -3.57 12.74 0.52
C LYS A 116 -2.99 12.73 -0.90
N LEU A 117 -2.46 11.59 -1.35
CA LEU A 117 -1.95 11.42 -2.70
C LEU A 117 -3.08 11.58 -3.74
N THR A 118 -4.27 11.06 -3.46
CA THR A 118 -5.44 11.21 -4.33
C THR A 118 -5.87 12.68 -4.43
N GLU A 119 -6.01 13.37 -3.30
CA GLU A 119 -6.33 14.80 -3.28
C GLU A 119 -5.32 15.63 -4.08
N TRP A 120 -4.02 15.34 -3.88
CA TRP A 120 -2.95 15.99 -4.62
C TRP A 120 -3.07 15.70 -6.12
N MET A 121 -3.25 14.44 -6.52
CA MET A 121 -3.35 14.08 -7.94
C MET A 121 -4.57 14.70 -8.62
N MET A 122 -5.74 14.72 -7.97
CA MET A 122 -6.94 15.35 -8.53
C MET A 122 -6.74 16.86 -8.71
N SER A 123 -6.16 17.52 -7.70
CA SER A 123 -5.97 18.98 -7.72
C SER A 123 -4.91 19.42 -8.73
N ASN A 124 -3.82 18.66 -8.90
CA ASN A 124 -2.64 19.08 -9.65
C ASN A 124 -2.54 18.49 -11.05
N LEU A 125 -3.28 17.44 -11.37
CA LEU A 125 -3.16 16.73 -12.65
C LEU A 125 -4.38 16.90 -13.53
N LEU A 126 -4.11 16.95 -14.83
CA LEU A 126 -5.07 16.77 -15.90
C LEU A 126 -4.70 15.50 -16.66
N LEU A 127 -5.65 15.02 -17.46
CA LEU A 127 -5.42 13.88 -18.33
C LEU A 127 -5.73 14.27 -19.77
N ALA A 128 -4.78 14.05 -20.67
CA ALA A 128 -5.07 13.96 -22.10
C ALA A 128 -5.26 12.49 -22.46
N PHE A 129 -6.34 12.11 -23.12
CA PHE A 129 -6.58 10.71 -23.53
C PHE A 129 -7.05 10.59 -24.97
N VAL A 130 -6.83 9.42 -25.56
CA VAL A 130 -7.33 9.06 -26.89
C VAL A 130 -7.77 7.60 -26.89
N GLU A 131 -8.91 7.34 -27.52
CA GLU A 131 -9.42 5.98 -27.74
C GLU A 131 -8.53 5.28 -28.78
N ASN A 132 -8.06 4.08 -28.46
CA ASN A 132 -7.16 3.34 -29.33
C ASN A 132 -7.27 1.84 -29.03
N ALA A 133 -7.71 1.06 -30.01
CA ALA A 133 -7.86 -0.39 -29.89
C ALA A 133 -6.51 -1.13 -29.79
N ASP A 134 -5.42 -0.52 -30.29
CA ASP A 134 -4.06 -1.06 -30.19
C ASP A 134 -3.13 -0.02 -29.53
N PRO A 135 -3.15 0.08 -28.19
CA PRO A 135 -2.51 1.19 -27.50
C PRO A 135 -0.99 1.05 -27.34
N GLU A 136 -0.42 -0.15 -27.51
CA GLU A 136 1.02 -0.38 -27.24
C GLU A 136 1.95 0.42 -28.18
N PRO A 137 1.78 0.40 -29.52
CA PRO A 137 2.68 1.14 -30.41
C PRO A 137 2.65 2.65 -30.16
N LEU A 138 1.47 3.20 -29.83
CA LEU A 138 1.34 4.62 -29.53
C LEU A 138 1.97 4.98 -28.19
N GLU A 139 1.96 4.09 -27.19
CA GLU A 139 2.66 4.34 -25.93
C GLU A 139 4.16 4.51 -26.13
N GLU A 140 4.78 3.61 -26.90
CA GLU A 140 6.22 3.68 -27.19
C GLU A 140 6.58 4.96 -27.93
N LYS A 141 5.77 5.34 -28.92
CA LYS A 141 5.93 6.61 -29.63
C LYS A 141 5.81 7.81 -28.68
N LEU A 142 4.79 7.84 -27.80
CA LEU A 142 4.61 8.92 -26.82
C LEU A 142 5.79 8.99 -25.84
N ILE A 143 6.32 7.85 -25.40
CA ILE A 143 7.50 7.82 -24.52
C ILE A 143 8.72 8.37 -25.25
N ALA A 144 8.95 7.98 -26.50
CA ALA A 144 10.09 8.44 -27.29
C ALA A 144 10.02 9.94 -27.60
N GLU A 145 8.86 10.44 -28.00
CA GLU A 145 8.66 11.85 -28.40
C GLU A 145 8.59 12.79 -27.20
N LEU A 146 7.83 12.43 -26.17
CA LEU A 146 7.63 13.30 -25.01
C LEU A 146 8.77 13.13 -24.00
N ASN A 147 9.38 11.95 -23.88
CA ASN A 147 10.34 11.65 -22.80
C ASN A 147 9.82 12.05 -21.39
N PRO A 148 8.63 11.57 -21.00
CA PRO A 148 8.03 11.93 -19.72
C PRO A 148 8.90 11.41 -18.55
N PRO A 149 9.20 12.26 -17.55
CA PRO A 149 10.17 11.94 -16.51
C PRO A 149 9.74 10.80 -15.58
N LEU A 150 8.43 10.55 -15.40
CA LEU A 150 7.93 9.51 -14.50
C LEU A 150 7.81 8.13 -15.16
N ASN A 151 8.00 8.01 -16.49
CA ASN A 151 8.11 6.72 -17.15
C ASN A 151 9.50 6.14 -16.92
N LEU A 152 9.62 5.27 -15.91
CA LEU A 152 10.87 4.56 -15.61
C LEU A 152 11.13 3.40 -16.58
N ASP A 153 10.06 2.74 -16.99
CA ASP A 153 10.10 1.62 -17.93
C ASP A 153 9.99 2.12 -19.37
N LYS A 154 10.59 1.38 -20.32
CA LYS A 154 10.70 1.68 -21.77
C LYS A 154 11.40 2.99 -22.15
N ASN A 155 11.45 3.99 -21.27
CA ASN A 155 12.17 5.23 -21.52
C ASN A 155 13.68 4.98 -21.39
N THR A 156 14.47 5.20 -22.43
CA THR A 156 15.94 5.05 -22.40
C THR A 156 16.66 6.38 -22.63
N ASN A 157 15.92 7.48 -22.70
CA ASN A 157 16.45 8.80 -22.99
C ASN A 157 17.38 9.30 -21.86
N MET A 158 18.51 9.88 -22.25
CA MET A 158 19.57 10.32 -21.33
C MET A 158 19.20 11.58 -20.53
N VAL A 159 18.32 12.44 -21.05
CA VAL A 159 17.99 13.75 -20.45
C VAL A 159 17.53 13.64 -19.00
N ASN A 160 16.65 12.68 -18.70
CA ASN A 160 16.10 12.48 -17.36
C ASN A 160 16.70 11.25 -16.66
N LYS A 161 17.85 10.72 -17.12
CA LYS A 161 18.42 9.47 -16.60
C LYS A 161 18.72 9.55 -15.10
N GLU A 162 19.34 10.64 -14.65
CA GLU A 162 19.69 10.83 -13.23
C GLU A 162 18.45 10.99 -12.35
N PHE A 163 17.48 11.80 -12.79
CA PHE A 163 16.19 11.92 -12.13
C PHE A 163 15.49 10.55 -11.99
N ARG A 164 15.47 9.75 -13.06
CA ARG A 164 14.85 8.43 -13.06
C ARG A 164 15.59 7.44 -12.15
N ALA A 165 16.92 7.57 -12.04
CA ALA A 165 17.70 6.80 -11.07
C ALA A 165 17.37 7.21 -9.62
N LEU A 166 17.24 8.51 -9.32
CA LEU A 166 16.79 9.00 -8.02
C LEU A 166 15.38 8.49 -7.69
N LEU A 167 14.43 8.64 -8.61
CA LEU A 167 13.06 8.19 -8.45
C LEU A 167 12.98 6.67 -8.22
N SER A 168 13.79 5.89 -8.93
CA SER A 168 13.89 4.44 -8.70
C SER A 168 14.33 4.11 -7.26
N LYS A 169 15.32 4.85 -6.71
CA LYS A 169 15.74 4.72 -5.31
C LYS A 169 14.62 5.10 -4.34
N LEU A 170 13.92 6.21 -4.59
CA LEU A 170 12.80 6.66 -3.75
C LEU A 170 11.64 5.63 -3.72
N ARG A 171 11.38 4.95 -4.84
CA ARG A 171 10.37 3.85 -4.93
C ARG A 171 10.77 2.57 -4.19
N CYS A 172 11.99 2.54 -3.66
CA CYS A 172 12.55 1.48 -2.84
C CYS A 172 12.85 1.94 -1.41
N ARG A 173 12.51 3.19 -1.05
CA ARG A 173 12.79 3.74 0.29
C ARG A 173 12.18 2.84 1.36
N PRO A 174 12.98 2.38 2.34
CA PRO A 174 12.44 1.71 3.52
C PRO A 174 11.61 2.71 4.35
N VAL A 175 10.60 2.21 5.03
CA VAL A 175 9.72 3.02 5.89
C VAL A 175 10.56 3.75 6.94
N ILE A 176 10.58 5.08 6.95
CA ILE A 176 11.26 5.81 8.02
C ILE A 176 10.42 5.67 9.29
N GLY A 177 10.93 4.88 10.25
CA GLY A 177 10.18 4.43 11.43
C GLY A 177 9.98 2.91 11.50
N SER A 178 10.40 2.15 10.48
CA SER A 178 10.76 0.75 10.71
C SER A 178 12.06 0.70 11.52
N ALA A 179 12.23 -0.33 12.36
CA ALA A 179 13.44 -0.57 13.14
C ALA A 179 14.74 -0.64 12.30
N GLU A 180 14.66 -0.52 10.98
CA GLU A 180 15.78 -0.58 10.05
C GLU A 180 16.58 0.74 9.98
N HIS A 181 16.02 1.89 10.40
CA HIS A 181 16.76 3.15 10.39
C HIS A 181 17.77 3.31 11.55
N PHE A 182 17.68 2.45 12.58
CA PHE A 182 18.65 2.42 13.69
C PHE A 182 19.79 1.41 13.46
N THR A 183 19.67 0.52 12.46
CA THR A 183 20.62 -0.60 12.27
C THR A 183 21.73 -0.31 11.25
N SER A 184 21.66 0.77 10.47
CA SER A 184 22.68 1.07 9.45
C SER A 184 24.06 1.49 10.04
N SER A 185 24.17 1.69 11.35
CA SER A 185 25.47 1.97 12.01
C SER A 185 26.11 0.75 12.68
N MET A 186 25.48 -0.43 12.66
CA MET A 186 26.12 -1.66 13.14
C MET A 186 26.05 -2.74 12.07
N LYS A 187 27.13 -2.83 11.28
CA LYS A 187 27.47 -4.06 10.56
C LYS A 187 27.73 -5.15 11.59
N THR A 188 26.71 -5.93 11.91
CA THR A 188 26.91 -7.25 12.49
C THR A 188 25.86 -8.21 11.96
N THR A 189 26.37 -9.32 11.43
CA THR A 189 25.66 -10.44 10.83
C THR A 189 24.49 -10.92 11.71
N ILE A 190 23.25 -10.70 11.29
CA ILE A 190 22.06 -11.28 11.95
C ILE A 190 21.26 -12.10 10.92
N LYS A 191 21.23 -13.42 11.16
CA LYS A 191 20.35 -14.38 10.47
C LYS A 191 18.88 -14.00 10.68
N LYS A 192 18.11 -13.92 9.58
CA LYS A 192 16.64 -13.77 9.59
C LYS A 192 15.99 -14.80 10.53
N THR A 193 15.21 -14.33 11.50
CA THR A 193 14.37 -15.18 12.35
C THR A 193 12.95 -15.26 11.79
N ILE A 194 12.48 -16.49 11.60
CA ILE A 194 11.15 -16.91 11.16
C ILE A 194 10.12 -16.56 12.27
N PRO A 195 8.81 -16.32 11.98
CA PRO A 195 7.81 -16.11 13.03
C PRO A 195 7.72 -17.37 13.89
N THR A 196 8.22 -17.31 15.12
CA THR A 196 8.19 -18.43 16.06
C THR A 196 6.78 -18.60 16.62
N GLN A 197 5.98 -19.46 15.98
CA GLN A 197 5.04 -20.27 16.75
C GLN A 197 5.89 -21.12 17.67
N SER A 198 5.86 -20.83 18.96
CA SER A 198 6.59 -21.62 19.92
C SER A 198 5.64 -22.33 20.86
N CYS A 199 5.84 -23.65 20.94
CA CYS A 199 5.30 -24.49 21.99
C CYS A 199 6.40 -24.68 23.03
N TYR A 200 6.17 -24.22 24.26
CA TYR A 200 7.13 -24.40 25.35
C TYR A 200 6.53 -25.30 26.43
N PRO A 201 7.30 -26.24 27.00
CA PRO A 201 6.89 -26.95 28.20
C PRO A 201 6.91 -25.99 29.41
N ILE A 202 5.86 -26.01 30.23
CA ILE A 202 5.80 -25.33 31.53
C ILE A 202 5.92 -26.34 32.67
N ASN A 203 6.26 -25.86 33.88
CA ASN A 203 6.34 -26.68 35.09
C ASN A 203 5.08 -27.58 35.22
N GLY A 204 5.29 -28.90 35.30
CA GLY A 204 4.23 -29.90 35.29
C GLY A 204 4.03 -30.64 33.95
N GLY A 205 4.89 -30.42 32.94
CA GLY A 205 4.90 -31.20 31.70
C GLY A 205 3.86 -30.81 30.65
N LYS A 206 3.07 -29.76 30.91
CA LYS A 206 2.06 -29.26 29.98
C LYS A 206 2.68 -28.42 28.86
N MET A 207 2.21 -28.62 27.64
CA MET A 207 2.58 -27.88 26.43
C MET A 207 1.72 -26.62 26.30
N VAL A 208 2.34 -25.44 26.29
CA VAL A 208 1.65 -24.17 26.04
C VAL A 208 1.95 -23.68 24.63
N LYS A 209 0.90 -23.44 23.85
CA LYS A 209 0.98 -22.73 22.58
C LYS A 209 0.69 -21.26 22.79
N ILE A 210 1.63 -20.39 22.44
CA ILE A 210 1.48 -18.94 22.62
C ILE A 210 1.15 -18.29 21.27
N ILE A 211 0.09 -17.48 21.24
CA ILE A 211 -0.26 -16.60 20.12
C ILE A 211 -0.19 -15.16 20.59
N ARG A 212 0.70 -14.38 20.00
CA ARG A 212 0.80 -12.94 20.25
C ARG A 212 -0.01 -12.15 19.24
N ARG A 213 -0.73 -11.12 19.70
CA ARG A 213 -1.59 -10.26 18.91
C ARG A 213 -1.35 -8.80 19.27
N ASN A 214 -0.86 -8.02 18.33
CA ASN A 214 -0.92 -6.57 18.45
C ASN A 214 -2.35 -6.12 18.10
N VAL A 215 -3.05 -5.56 19.08
CA VAL A 215 -4.41 -5.05 18.93
C VAL A 215 -4.30 -3.64 18.35
N ASN A 216 -4.75 -3.47 17.11
CA ASN A 216 -4.76 -2.19 16.40
C ASN A 216 -6.22 -1.78 16.17
N PHE A 217 -6.62 -0.60 16.63
CA PHE A 217 -7.97 -0.05 16.46
C PHE A 217 -8.16 0.72 15.14
N ASN A 218 -7.08 1.03 14.41
CA ASN A 218 -7.11 1.68 13.09
C ASN A 218 -7.30 0.66 11.96
N ARG A 219 -8.40 -0.08 12.02
CA ARG A 219 -8.81 -1.11 11.04
C ARG A 219 -10.33 -1.12 10.92
N GLU A 220 -10.85 -1.63 9.81
CA GLU A 220 -12.29 -1.67 9.52
C GLU A 220 -13.09 -2.60 10.45
N THR A 221 -12.44 -3.61 11.06
CA THR A 221 -13.10 -4.56 11.95
C THR A 221 -12.40 -4.66 13.28
N ASN A 222 -13.15 -4.72 14.37
CA ASN A 222 -12.61 -4.94 15.70
C ASN A 222 -12.36 -6.42 16.01
N ASN A 223 -12.41 -7.30 15.00
CA ASN A 223 -12.36 -8.76 15.12
C ASN A 223 -10.92 -9.27 14.87
N PHE A 224 -10.43 -10.15 15.75
CA PHE A 224 -9.08 -10.68 15.73
C PHE A 224 -9.08 -12.21 15.81
N ARG A 225 -8.57 -12.86 14.75
CA ARG A 225 -8.45 -14.32 14.66
C ARG A 225 -7.12 -14.82 15.25
N CYS A 226 -7.20 -15.83 16.11
CA CYS A 226 -6.08 -16.55 16.71
C CYS A 226 -6.04 -17.98 16.16
N LYS A 227 -5.24 -18.19 15.10
CA LYS A 227 -5.12 -19.50 14.44
C LYS A 227 -4.06 -20.36 15.13
N PHE A 228 -4.45 -21.53 15.61
CA PHE A 228 -3.57 -22.51 16.27
C PHE A 228 -3.43 -23.82 15.49
N ASN A 229 -4.14 -23.98 14.37
CA ASN A 229 -4.14 -25.13 13.45
C ASN A 229 -4.73 -26.41 14.05
N ASN A 230 -4.11 -26.97 15.08
CA ASN A 230 -4.56 -28.22 15.70
C ASN A 230 -4.47 -28.14 17.23
N SER A 231 -5.61 -28.23 17.90
CA SER A 231 -5.70 -28.19 19.37
C SER A 231 -5.10 -29.42 20.06
N SER A 232 -4.91 -30.56 19.38
CA SER A 232 -4.27 -31.75 19.96
C SER A 232 -2.76 -31.61 20.18
N THR A 233 -2.16 -30.48 19.76
CA THR A 233 -0.70 -30.26 19.80
C THR A 233 -0.22 -29.49 21.03
N PHE A 234 -1.14 -29.13 21.93
CA PHE A 234 -0.85 -28.39 23.14
C PHE A 234 -1.92 -28.67 24.20
N ASP A 235 -1.61 -28.42 25.45
CA ASP A 235 -2.55 -28.50 26.56
C ASP A 235 -3.26 -27.17 26.80
N ILE A 236 -2.54 -26.06 26.60
CA ILE A 236 -3.03 -24.71 26.84
C ILE A 236 -2.72 -23.83 25.64
N LEU A 237 -3.71 -23.08 25.17
CA LEU A 237 -3.51 -21.95 24.28
C LEU A 237 -3.45 -20.67 25.12
N ARG A 238 -2.33 -19.96 25.06
CA ARG A 238 -2.14 -18.63 25.63
C ARG A 238 -2.21 -17.59 24.52
N VAL A 239 -3.08 -16.60 24.66
CA VAL A 239 -3.19 -15.46 23.76
C VAL A 239 -2.73 -14.20 24.48
N GLU A 240 -1.66 -13.59 23.99
CA GLU A 240 -1.11 -12.34 24.53
C GLU A 240 -1.50 -11.21 23.59
N CYS A 241 -2.37 -10.33 24.06
CA CYS A 241 -2.89 -9.20 23.30
C CYS A 241 -2.20 -7.92 23.78
N SER A 242 -1.55 -7.18 22.89
CA SER A 242 -0.78 -5.99 23.24
C SER A 242 -1.30 -4.76 22.50
N TYR A 243 -1.48 -3.65 23.21
CA TYR A 243 -1.84 -2.34 22.68
C TYR A 243 -1.15 -1.24 23.48
N ASN A 244 -0.49 -0.31 22.81
CA ASN A 244 0.13 0.87 23.42
C ASN A 244 1.00 0.59 24.67
N GLY A 245 1.78 -0.50 24.65
CA GLY A 245 2.63 -0.91 25.76
C GLY A 245 1.93 -1.77 26.84
N GLU A 246 0.60 -1.81 26.88
CA GLU A 246 -0.17 -2.71 27.73
C GLU A 246 -0.26 -4.10 27.09
N THR A 247 -0.18 -5.17 27.89
CA THR A 247 -0.43 -6.55 27.44
C THR A 247 -1.42 -7.26 28.35
N LYS A 248 -2.47 -7.83 27.75
CA LYS A 248 -3.46 -8.68 28.42
C LYS A 248 -3.28 -10.11 27.97
N VAL A 249 -3.23 -11.04 28.92
CA VAL A 249 -2.96 -12.45 28.65
C VAL A 249 -4.19 -13.28 28.94
N TYR A 250 -4.52 -14.19 28.02
CA TYR A 250 -5.69 -15.05 28.12
C TYR A 250 -5.28 -16.50 27.91
N GLU A 251 -5.85 -17.41 28.69
CA GLU A 251 -5.60 -18.84 28.56
C GLU A 251 -6.89 -19.65 28.41
N ILE A 252 -6.80 -20.72 27.63
CA ILE A 252 -7.84 -21.74 27.45
C ILE A 252 -7.20 -23.13 27.28
N GLU A 253 -7.79 -24.12 27.94
CA GLU A 253 -7.39 -25.52 27.78
C GLU A 253 -7.79 -26.05 26.40
N SER A 254 -6.91 -26.83 25.77
CA SER A 254 -7.10 -27.34 24.40
C SER A 254 -8.33 -28.23 24.23
N LYS A 255 -8.77 -28.93 25.30
CA LYS A 255 -10.01 -29.71 25.30
C LYS A 255 -11.26 -28.87 24.97
N ASN A 256 -11.25 -27.58 25.31
CA ASN A 256 -12.32 -26.62 25.02
C ASN A 256 -12.23 -26.03 23.59
N LEU A 257 -11.23 -26.46 22.81
CA LEU A 257 -10.98 -26.06 21.42
C LEU A 257 -11.20 -27.20 20.42
N THR A 258 -11.85 -28.29 20.84
CA THR A 258 -12.08 -29.47 19.99
C THR A 258 -12.82 -29.11 18.70
N GLY A 259 -12.32 -29.61 17.55
CA GLY A 259 -12.90 -29.35 16.22
C GLY A 259 -12.65 -27.95 15.66
N ARG A 260 -11.83 -27.11 16.31
CA ARG A 260 -11.49 -25.76 15.85
C ARG A 260 -10.01 -25.68 15.45
N GLU A 261 -9.71 -24.88 14.43
CA GLU A 261 -8.33 -24.50 14.08
C GLU A 261 -7.97 -23.07 14.51
N SER A 262 -8.96 -22.31 14.99
CA SER A 262 -8.82 -20.92 15.44
C SER A 262 -9.93 -20.50 16.39
N ILE A 263 -9.66 -19.50 17.23
CA ILE A 263 -10.65 -18.74 17.99
C ILE A 263 -10.56 -17.25 17.66
N THR A 264 -11.59 -16.51 18.04
CA THR A 264 -11.73 -15.10 17.68
C THR A 264 -12.14 -14.28 18.89
N PHE A 265 -11.59 -13.07 19.00
CA PHE A 265 -12.04 -12.06 19.93
C PHE A 265 -12.33 -10.73 19.23
N TYR A 266 -13.15 -9.91 19.89
CA TYR A 266 -13.37 -8.52 19.55
C TYR A 266 -12.61 -7.64 20.54
N ALA A 267 -11.93 -6.60 20.07
CA ALA A 267 -11.27 -5.64 20.93
C ALA A 267 -11.97 -4.29 20.87
N TYR A 268 -12.11 -3.61 22.01
CA TYR A 268 -12.67 -2.26 22.08
C TYR A 268 -11.69 -1.34 22.78
N GLN A 269 -11.49 -0.16 22.22
CA GLN A 269 -10.59 0.84 22.77
C GLN A 269 -11.26 1.61 23.90
N ASN A 270 -10.54 1.79 25.01
CA ASN A 270 -10.88 2.72 26.08
C ASN A 270 -9.81 3.85 26.09
N SER A 271 -10.04 4.93 26.84
CA SER A 271 -9.21 6.16 26.80
C SER A 271 -7.68 5.92 26.80
N GLU A 272 -7.19 4.97 27.59
CA GLU A 272 -5.75 4.62 27.66
C GLU A 272 -5.47 3.10 27.55
N SER A 273 -6.50 2.28 27.35
CA SER A 273 -6.44 0.82 27.45
C SER A 273 -7.36 0.17 26.41
N PHE A 274 -7.62 -1.13 26.54
CA PHE A 274 -8.54 -1.86 25.71
C PHE A 274 -9.25 -2.99 26.45
N THR A 275 -10.41 -3.38 25.97
CA THR A 275 -11.15 -4.56 26.46
C THR A 275 -11.22 -5.63 25.38
N ILE A 276 -11.30 -6.89 25.81
CA ILE A 276 -11.48 -8.04 24.92
C ILE A 276 -12.81 -8.72 25.23
N ALA A 277 -13.59 -8.96 24.18
CA ALA A 277 -14.77 -9.82 24.22
C ALA A 277 -14.56 -11.05 23.35
N TRP A 278 -14.53 -12.23 23.96
CA TRP A 278 -14.41 -13.49 23.24
C TRP A 278 -15.75 -13.92 22.64
N GLN A 279 -15.71 -14.65 21.52
CA GLN A 279 -16.93 -15.25 20.98
C GLN A 279 -17.55 -16.22 21.99
N LYS A 280 -18.89 -16.19 22.12
CA LYS A 280 -19.68 -16.98 23.09
C LYS A 280 -19.31 -18.47 23.12
N ALA A 281 -18.93 -19.02 21.98
CA ALA A 281 -18.55 -20.43 21.83
C ALA A 281 -17.29 -20.85 22.64
N VAL A 282 -16.48 -19.89 23.10
CA VAL A 282 -15.28 -20.12 23.93
C VAL A 282 -15.17 -19.19 25.14
N ALA A 283 -16.00 -18.15 25.23
CA ALA A 283 -15.90 -17.10 26.25
C ALA A 283 -15.88 -17.63 27.68
N ASP A 284 -16.78 -18.59 28.00
CA ASP A 284 -16.91 -19.16 29.35
C ASP A 284 -15.70 -20.00 29.78
N TYR A 285 -14.84 -20.37 28.84
CA TYR A 285 -13.67 -21.23 29.09
C TYR A 285 -12.34 -20.45 29.09
N ILE A 286 -12.36 -19.16 28.77
CA ILE A 286 -11.17 -18.32 28.68
C ILE A 286 -10.96 -17.59 30.01
N LYS A 287 -9.72 -17.62 30.51
CA LYS A 287 -9.32 -16.92 31.73
C LYS A 287 -8.32 -15.81 31.40
N GLU A 288 -8.60 -14.60 31.86
CA GLU A 288 -7.60 -13.53 31.85
C GLU A 288 -6.58 -13.77 32.98
N ILE A 289 -5.30 -13.78 32.62
CA ILE A 289 -4.19 -13.93 33.53
C ILE A 289 -3.60 -12.54 33.78
N LYS A 290 -3.59 -12.11 35.04
CA LYS A 290 -2.85 -10.92 35.45
C LYS A 290 -1.38 -11.31 35.57
N LEU A 291 -0.53 -10.70 34.74
CA LEU A 291 0.92 -10.76 34.86
C LEU A 291 1.41 -9.79 35.94
#